data_AF-A0A395NF58-F1
#
_entry.id   AF-A0A395NF58-F1
#
_cell.length_a   1.000
_cell.length_b   1.000
_cell.length_c   1.000
_cell.angle_alpha   90.00
_cell.angle_beta   90.00
_cell.angle_gamma   90.00
#
_symmetry.space_group_name_H-M   'P 1'
#
loop_
_entity.id
_entity.type
_entity.pdbx_description
1 polymer ?
#
loop_
_entity_poly.entity_id
_entity_poly.type
_entity_poly.pdbx_seq_one_letter_code
_entity_poly.pdbx_strand_id
1 'polypeptide(L)'
;MSAEFDARKTDYTNNSDAAAELQTLITNFVRKITFSSGLGVNKNDIINAINKRIDANNFHTHNRDDKIVEVHATFTARKDGHEVFILEVIWDADNPPAGSTQTAHYGWEIKLDRKMKYGPGHVFFKRGVELPNSRPAKLLEYEATRFQLNETISSDLGGTLECVTRYYTHNSYDNKEIDEQKKKEAQDKLNKDKEMKKRTDQKEENKKNKRT
;
A
#
# COMPACT_ATOMS: atom_id res chain seq x y z
N MET A 1 30.50 -8.88 1.39
CA MET A 1 29.86 -10.20 1.22
C MET A 1 28.37 -10.02 1.44
N SER A 2 27.59 -9.87 0.36
CA SER A 2 26.13 -9.84 0.42
C SER A 2 25.63 -11.27 0.59
N ALA A 3 25.05 -11.59 1.74
CA ALA A 3 24.31 -12.83 1.87
C ALA A 3 23.03 -12.68 1.05
N GLU A 4 23.03 -13.26 -0.16
CA GLU A 4 21.82 -13.70 -0.84
C GLU A 4 21.11 -14.67 0.11
N PHE A 5 20.11 -14.17 0.83
CA PHE A 5 19.16 -15.02 1.52
C PHE A 5 18.24 -15.56 0.43
N ASP A 6 18.55 -16.77 -0.05
CA ASP A 6 17.84 -17.51 -1.08
C ASP A 6 16.35 -17.62 -0.70
N ALA A 7 15.53 -16.75 -1.30
CA ALA A 7 14.13 -16.48 -0.96
C ALA A 7 13.15 -17.57 -1.44
N ARG A 8 13.63 -18.79 -1.72
CA ARG A 8 12.82 -19.94 -2.17
C ARG A 8 12.55 -20.96 -1.06
N LYS A 9 12.63 -20.57 0.22
CA LYS A 9 12.62 -21.56 1.31
C LYS A 9 11.26 -22.05 1.78
N THR A 10 10.14 -21.48 1.36
CA THR A 10 8.82 -22.04 1.65
C THR A 10 7.77 -21.45 0.72
N ASP A 11 7.24 -22.27 -0.18
CA ASP A 11 5.99 -21.94 -0.86
C ASP A 11 4.83 -22.30 0.09
N TYR A 12 4.18 -21.29 0.65
CA TYR A 12 3.09 -21.48 1.59
C TYR A 12 1.80 -21.92 0.88
N THR A 13 1.04 -22.84 1.49
CA THR A 13 -0.27 -23.27 0.98
C THR A 13 -1.44 -22.61 1.67
N ASN A 14 -1.20 -21.92 2.80
CA ASN A 14 -2.24 -21.24 3.54
C ASN A 14 -1.78 -19.84 3.97
N ASN A 15 -2.76 -18.94 4.10
CA ASN A 15 -2.53 -17.52 4.37
C ASN A 15 -2.01 -17.23 5.78
N SER A 16 -2.39 -18.04 6.78
CA SER A 16 -1.99 -17.82 8.17
C SER A 16 -0.49 -18.08 8.37
N ASP A 17 0.03 -19.19 7.86
CA ASP A 17 1.46 -19.54 7.99
C ASP A 17 2.33 -18.53 7.24
N ALA A 18 1.88 -18.08 6.06
CA ALA A 18 2.55 -17.03 5.31
C ALA A 18 2.57 -15.69 6.08
N ALA A 19 1.48 -15.34 6.78
CA ALA A 19 1.43 -14.13 7.60
C ALA A 19 2.32 -14.24 8.86
N ALA A 20 2.41 -15.43 9.45
CA ALA A 20 3.33 -15.69 10.57
C ALA A 20 4.81 -15.57 10.15
N GLU A 21 5.16 -16.06 8.95
CA GLU A 21 6.49 -15.87 8.38
C GLU A 21 6.77 -14.40 8.09
N LEU A 22 5.80 -13.68 7.50
CA LEU A 22 5.89 -12.24 7.24
C LEU A 22 6.23 -11.46 8.52
N GLN A 23 5.51 -11.71 9.62
CA GLN A 23 5.81 -11.14 10.93
C GLN A 23 7.24 -11.46 11.39
N THR A 24 7.65 -12.71 11.23
CA THR A 24 8.97 -13.20 11.65
C THR A 24 10.09 -12.48 10.88
N LEU A 25 9.96 -12.35 9.57
CA LEU A 25 10.92 -11.64 8.72
C LEU A 25 11.01 -10.17 9.11
N ILE A 26 9.87 -9.47 9.20
CA ILE A 26 9.83 -8.06 9.58
C ILE A 26 10.47 -7.86 10.97
N THR A 27 10.08 -8.67 11.95
CA THR A 27 10.64 -8.63 13.32
C THR A 27 12.15 -8.80 13.32
N ASN A 28 12.66 -9.76 12.53
CA ASN A 28 14.09 -10.02 12.42
C ASN A 28 14.85 -8.87 11.76
N PHE A 29 14.28 -8.21 10.75
CA PHE A 29 14.91 -7.06 10.11
C PHE A 29 14.85 -5.80 10.97
N VAL A 30 13.75 -5.53 11.67
CA VAL A 30 13.67 -4.45 12.67
C VAL A 30 14.74 -4.61 13.74
N ARG A 31 14.98 -5.84 14.24
CA ARG A 31 16.05 -6.13 15.22
C ARG A 31 17.46 -5.78 14.71
N LYS A 32 17.68 -5.85 13.40
CA LYS A 32 18.97 -5.53 12.76
C LYS A 32 19.19 -4.03 12.58
N ILE A 33 18.15 -3.20 12.69
CA ILE A 33 18.27 -1.74 12.55
C ILE A 33 19.10 -1.18 13.69
N THR A 34 20.02 -0.28 13.36
CA THR A 34 20.70 0.57 14.34
C THR A 34 19.98 1.90 14.38
N PHE A 35 19.12 2.08 15.38
CA PHE A 35 18.46 3.35 15.65
C PHE A 35 19.47 4.35 16.21
N SER A 36 19.31 5.62 15.85
CA SER A 36 20.07 6.70 16.48
C SER A 36 19.82 6.71 17.98
N SER A 37 20.89 6.88 18.77
CA SER A 37 20.85 6.93 20.23
C SER A 37 20.12 8.16 20.80
N GLY A 38 19.52 9.00 19.96
CA GLY A 38 18.99 10.31 20.31
C GLY A 38 17.95 10.28 21.43
N LEU A 39 17.17 9.21 21.56
CA LEU A 39 16.18 9.07 22.64
C LEU A 39 16.83 8.90 24.04
N GLY A 40 18.05 8.34 24.13
CA GLY A 40 18.72 8.13 25.43
C GLY A 40 18.27 6.85 26.17
N VAL A 41 17.67 5.91 25.45
CA VAL A 41 17.25 4.59 25.96
C VAL A 41 17.98 3.43 25.31
N ASN A 42 17.83 2.25 25.93
CA ASN A 42 18.30 1.01 25.37
C ASN A 42 17.63 0.73 24.01
N LYS A 43 18.46 0.44 23.00
CA LYS A 43 18.04 0.03 21.66
C LYS A 43 17.00 -1.10 21.68
N ASN A 44 17.12 -2.04 22.60
CA ASN A 44 16.21 -3.18 22.69
C ASN A 44 14.79 -2.77 23.08
N ASP A 45 14.64 -1.73 23.90
CA ASP A 45 13.31 -1.25 24.31
C ASP A 45 12.58 -0.59 23.13
N ILE A 46 13.30 0.17 22.30
CA ILE A 46 12.78 0.73 21.04
C ILE A 46 12.34 -0.41 20.11
N ILE A 47 13.20 -1.41 19.90
CA ILE A 47 12.90 -2.56 19.04
C ILE A 47 11.67 -3.33 19.54
N ASN A 48 11.58 -3.55 20.85
CA ASN A 48 10.45 -4.25 21.45
C ASN A 48 9.15 -3.45 21.31
N ALA A 49 9.21 -2.12 21.53
CA ALA A 49 8.08 -1.22 21.35
C ALA A 49 7.55 -1.23 19.91
N ILE A 50 8.44 -1.18 18.92
CA ILE A 50 8.09 -1.26 17.49
C ILE A 50 7.46 -2.62 17.16
N ASN A 51 8.13 -3.72 17.52
CA ASN A 51 7.67 -5.06 17.16
C ASN A 51 6.33 -5.44 17.81
N LYS A 52 5.99 -4.87 18.98
CA LYS A 52 4.67 -5.07 19.62
C LYS A 52 3.52 -4.45 18.85
N ARG A 53 3.78 -3.47 17.97
CA ARG A 53 2.75 -2.76 17.20
C ARG A 53 2.63 -3.23 15.76
N ILE A 54 3.62 -3.97 15.26
CA ILE A 54 3.54 -4.62 13.96
C ILE A 54 2.68 -5.86 14.11
N ASP A 55 1.55 -5.90 13.42
CA ASP A 55 0.50 -6.93 13.48
C ASP A 55 0.39 -7.74 12.17
N ALA A 56 1.49 -7.85 11.42
CA ALA A 56 1.59 -8.59 10.16
C ALA A 56 1.14 -10.07 10.27
N ASN A 57 1.25 -10.70 11.44
CA ASN A 57 0.74 -12.06 11.68
C ASN A 57 -0.79 -12.19 11.44
N ASN A 58 -1.53 -11.12 11.71
CA ASN A 58 -2.99 -11.06 11.51
C ASN A 58 -3.37 -10.61 10.10
N PHE A 59 -2.39 -10.37 9.22
CA PHE A 59 -2.64 -9.81 7.91
C PHE A 59 -3.52 -10.72 7.04
N HIS A 60 -3.47 -12.04 7.21
CA HIS A 60 -4.37 -12.96 6.53
C HIS A 60 -5.86 -12.72 6.86
N THR A 61 -6.17 -12.39 8.11
CA THR A 61 -7.53 -12.06 8.57
C THR A 61 -7.93 -10.67 8.06
N HIS A 62 -7.05 -9.68 8.18
CA HIS A 62 -7.29 -8.34 7.63
C HIS A 62 -7.50 -8.38 6.11
N ASN A 63 -6.75 -9.23 5.41
CA ASN A 63 -6.89 -9.41 3.98
C ASN A 63 -8.22 -10.06 3.63
N ARG A 64 -8.59 -11.16 4.30
CA ARG A 64 -9.82 -11.91 4.00
C ARG A 64 -11.09 -11.15 4.41
N ASP A 65 -11.15 -10.71 5.66
CA ASP A 65 -12.38 -10.23 6.29
C ASP A 65 -12.53 -8.71 6.09
N ASP A 66 -11.41 -8.00 6.11
CA ASP A 66 -11.37 -6.54 6.04
C ASP A 66 -10.94 -5.99 4.67
N LYS A 67 -10.69 -6.86 3.70
CA LYS A 67 -10.26 -6.48 2.34
C LYS A 67 -9.03 -5.57 2.32
N ILE A 68 -8.19 -5.63 3.36
CA ILE A 68 -6.95 -4.87 3.44
C ILE A 68 -5.94 -5.49 2.47
N VAL A 69 -5.37 -4.67 1.60
CA VAL A 69 -4.37 -5.09 0.61
C VAL A 69 -2.97 -4.58 0.92
N GLU A 70 -2.86 -3.53 1.74
CA GLU A 70 -1.59 -2.90 2.11
C GLU A 70 -1.73 -2.22 3.47
N VAL A 71 -0.67 -2.21 4.26
CA VAL A 71 -0.60 -1.56 5.56
C VAL A 71 0.71 -0.81 5.69
N HIS A 72 0.65 0.42 6.21
CA HIS A 72 1.81 1.24 6.55
C HIS A 72 1.82 1.53 8.05
N ALA A 73 2.78 0.97 8.77
CA ALA A 73 3.05 1.33 10.17
C ALA A 73 4.22 2.32 10.23
N THR A 74 3.93 3.57 10.57
CA THR A 74 4.92 4.65 10.72
C THR A 74 5.23 4.91 12.19
N PHE A 75 6.48 4.76 12.58
CA PHE A 75 6.98 5.07 13.91
C PHE A 75 7.80 6.35 13.87
N THR A 76 7.42 7.35 14.66
CA THR A 76 8.15 8.61 14.77
C THR A 76 8.71 8.77 16.17
N ALA A 77 10.03 8.83 16.27
CA ALA A 77 10.73 9.12 17.51
C ALA A 77 11.01 10.61 17.62
N ARG A 78 10.62 11.23 18.74
CA ARG A 78 10.93 12.64 19.03
C ARG A 78 11.59 12.80 20.39
N LYS A 79 12.47 13.80 20.48
CA LYS A 79 13.05 14.25 21.74
C LYS A 79 13.12 15.76 21.75
N ASP A 80 12.68 16.37 22.86
CA ASP A 80 12.63 17.83 23.02
C ASP A 80 11.91 18.54 21.85
N GLY A 81 10.89 17.89 21.28
CA GLY A 81 10.12 18.37 20.12
C GLY A 81 10.75 18.12 18.75
N HIS A 82 11.98 17.58 18.67
CA HIS A 82 12.67 17.32 17.43
C HIS A 82 12.55 15.85 16.98
N GLU A 83 12.34 15.62 15.69
CA GLU A 83 12.38 14.28 15.08
C GLU A 83 13.81 13.71 15.21
N VAL A 84 13.91 12.55 15.85
CA VAL A 84 15.16 11.81 16.03
C VAL A 84 15.33 10.78 14.90
N PHE A 85 14.27 10.03 14.61
CA PHE A 85 14.18 9.15 13.44
C PHE A 85 12.72 8.92 13.06
N ILE A 86 12.51 8.48 11.82
CA ILE A 86 11.23 7.94 11.35
C ILE A 86 11.43 6.56 10.72
N LEU A 87 10.67 5.57 11.18
CA LEU A 87 10.66 4.23 10.62
C LEU A 87 9.30 3.97 9.99
N GLU A 88 9.26 3.53 8.74
CA GLU A 88 8.05 3.04 8.09
C GLU A 88 8.23 1.55 7.78
N VAL A 89 7.26 0.75 8.20
CA VAL A 89 7.17 -0.68 7.88
C VAL A 89 5.92 -0.88 7.04
N ILE A 90 6.09 -1.42 5.85
CA ILE A 90 5.02 -1.67 4.89
C ILE A 90 4.88 -3.16 4.69
N TRP A 91 3.65 -3.66 4.62
CA TRP A 91 3.39 -5.00 4.11
C TRP A 91 2.11 -5.02 3.28
N ASP A 92 2.10 -5.86 2.26
CA ASP A 92 1.08 -5.88 1.23
C ASP A 92 0.76 -7.30 0.75
N ALA A 93 -0.31 -7.42 -0.02
CA ALA A 93 -0.81 -8.65 -0.62
C ALA A 93 -0.92 -8.50 -2.13
N ASP A 94 -0.24 -9.36 -2.88
CA ASP A 94 -0.23 -9.34 -4.34
C ASP A 94 -0.59 -10.69 -4.93
N ASN A 95 -1.47 -10.66 -5.93
CA ASN A 95 -1.71 -11.77 -6.84
C ASN A 95 -0.93 -11.54 -8.13
N PRO A 96 -0.42 -12.60 -8.78
CA PRO A 96 0.33 -12.46 -10.01
C PRO A 96 -0.57 -11.97 -11.14
N PRO A 97 -0.08 -11.13 -12.06
CA PRO A 97 -0.81 -10.78 -13.27
C PRO A 97 -1.16 -12.04 -14.09
N ALA A 98 -2.29 -12.01 -14.81
CA ALA A 98 -2.67 -13.09 -15.70
C ALA A 98 -1.54 -13.41 -16.70
N GLY A 99 -1.16 -14.68 -16.80
CA GLY A 99 -0.05 -15.14 -17.65
C GLY A 99 1.35 -14.95 -17.07
N SER A 100 1.48 -14.43 -15.84
CA SER A 100 2.75 -14.37 -15.13
C SER A 100 3.16 -15.74 -14.57
N THR A 101 4.47 -15.99 -14.50
CA THR A 101 5.03 -17.16 -13.80
C THR A 101 5.18 -16.94 -12.30
N GLN A 102 4.96 -15.71 -11.82
CA GLN A 102 4.97 -15.38 -10.40
C GLN A 102 3.80 -16.06 -9.70
N THR A 103 3.98 -16.35 -8.42
CA THR A 103 2.91 -16.79 -7.54
C THR A 103 2.43 -15.63 -6.69
N ALA A 104 1.27 -15.79 -6.07
CA ALA A 104 0.81 -14.84 -5.08
C ALA A 104 1.86 -14.72 -3.96
N HIS A 105 1.89 -13.57 -3.29
CA HIS A 105 2.81 -13.34 -2.18
C HIS A 105 2.32 -12.25 -1.25
N TYR A 106 2.84 -12.28 -0.02
CA TYR A 106 2.88 -11.09 0.82
C TYR A 106 4.21 -10.38 0.64
N GLY A 107 4.19 -9.09 0.31
CA GLY A 107 5.38 -8.25 0.23
C GLY A 107 5.62 -7.50 1.54
N TRP A 108 6.85 -7.04 1.73
CA TRP A 108 7.20 -6.13 2.82
C TRP A 108 8.38 -5.23 2.46
N GLU A 109 8.36 -4.03 3.06
CA GLU A 109 9.43 -3.04 2.98
C GLU A 109 9.66 -2.40 4.34
N ILE A 110 10.90 -2.01 4.62
CA ILE A 110 11.24 -1.23 5.81
C ILE A 110 12.07 -0.03 5.39
N LYS A 111 11.59 1.17 5.70
CA LYS A 111 12.24 2.44 5.41
C LYS A 111 12.64 3.12 6.71
N LEU A 112 13.88 3.57 6.81
CA LEU A 112 14.37 4.38 7.92
C LEU A 112 14.76 5.75 7.37
N ASP A 113 14.28 6.81 8.02
CA ASP A 113 14.47 8.20 7.62
C ASP A 113 14.10 8.44 6.16
N ARG A 114 12.93 7.90 5.78
CA ARG A 114 12.32 7.99 4.44
C ARG A 114 13.16 7.32 3.34
N LYS A 115 14.14 6.50 3.71
CA LYS A 115 14.99 5.73 2.78
C LYS A 115 14.81 4.24 3.00
N MET A 116 14.71 3.47 1.92
CA MET A 116 14.64 2.01 2.00
C MET A 116 15.86 1.47 2.74
N LYS A 117 15.59 0.74 3.84
CA LYS A 117 16.60 0.14 4.70
C LYS A 117 16.67 -1.37 4.50
N TYR A 118 15.52 -2.03 4.35
CA TYR A 118 15.38 -3.44 4.01
C TYR A 118 14.19 -3.65 3.08
N GLY A 119 14.27 -4.69 2.25
CA GLY A 119 13.27 -5.00 1.22
C GLY A 119 13.65 -4.47 -0.18
N PRO A 120 12.75 -4.61 -1.17
CA PRO A 120 11.48 -5.34 -1.07
C PRO A 120 11.73 -6.84 -0.80
N GLY A 121 10.99 -7.40 0.14
CA GLY A 121 11.02 -8.83 0.47
C GLY A 121 9.66 -9.45 0.28
N HIS A 122 9.62 -10.77 0.09
CA HIS A 122 8.38 -11.48 -0.24
C HIS A 122 8.27 -12.81 0.50
N VAL A 123 7.05 -13.18 0.86
CA VAL A 123 6.64 -14.51 1.34
C VAL A 123 5.76 -15.11 0.25
N PHE A 124 6.30 -16.05 -0.52
CA PHE A 124 5.64 -16.62 -1.70
C PHE A 124 4.69 -17.76 -1.33
N PHE A 125 3.57 -17.82 -2.04
CA PHE A 125 2.65 -18.94 -1.98
C PHE A 125 2.95 -19.98 -3.07
N LYS A 126 2.46 -21.21 -2.87
CA LYS A 126 2.45 -22.23 -3.93
C LYS A 126 1.64 -21.74 -5.13
N ARG A 127 2.03 -22.22 -6.30
CA ARG A 127 1.27 -21.98 -7.54
C ARG A 127 -0.18 -22.48 -7.37
N GLY A 128 -1.12 -21.66 -7.82
CA GLY A 128 -2.57 -21.94 -7.73
C GLY A 128 -3.22 -21.46 -6.44
N VAL A 129 -2.46 -20.92 -5.48
CA VAL A 129 -3.02 -20.16 -4.36
C VAL A 129 -3.29 -18.74 -4.83
N GLU A 130 -4.50 -18.26 -4.57
CA GLU A 130 -4.92 -16.88 -4.79
C GLU A 130 -5.23 -16.22 -3.45
N LEU A 131 -4.77 -14.98 -3.29
CA LEU A 131 -5.12 -14.14 -2.14
C LEU A 131 -6.54 -13.60 -2.33
N PRO A 132 -7.39 -13.64 -1.27
CA PRO A 132 -8.76 -13.13 -1.34
C PRO A 132 -8.85 -11.68 -1.81
N ASN A 133 -7.90 -10.84 -1.36
CA ASN A 133 -7.77 -9.47 -1.80
C ASN A 133 -6.30 -9.20 -2.13
N SER A 134 -6.04 -8.44 -3.17
CA SER A 134 -4.69 -8.08 -3.61
C SER A 134 -4.66 -6.70 -4.21
N ARG A 135 -3.48 -6.08 -4.23
CA ARG A 135 -3.31 -4.79 -4.91
C ARG A 135 -3.63 -4.92 -6.41
N PRO A 136 -4.29 -3.90 -6.99
CA PRO A 136 -4.51 -3.86 -8.43
C PRO A 136 -3.18 -3.66 -9.18
N ALA A 137 -3.07 -4.26 -10.37
CA ALA A 137 -1.88 -4.14 -11.23
C ALA A 137 -1.59 -2.70 -11.71
N LYS A 138 -2.56 -1.79 -11.56
CA LYS A 138 -2.37 -0.34 -11.73
C LYS A 138 -2.52 0.29 -10.36
N LEU A 139 -1.48 0.99 -9.91
CA LEU A 139 -1.51 1.92 -8.77
C LEU A 139 -2.54 3.03 -9.07
N LEU A 140 -3.82 2.73 -8.90
CA LEU A 140 -4.83 3.76 -8.66
C LEU A 140 -4.62 4.25 -7.23
N GLU A 141 -4.83 5.53 -7.01
CA GLU A 141 -4.57 6.20 -5.75
C GLU A 141 -5.20 5.42 -4.58
N TYR A 142 -4.34 4.85 -3.73
CA TYR A 142 -4.76 4.21 -2.50
C TYR A 142 -5.21 5.30 -1.54
N GLU A 143 -6.52 5.47 -1.37
CA GLU A 143 -7.00 6.21 -0.21
C GLU A 143 -6.82 5.31 1.02
N ALA A 144 -6.20 5.84 2.08
CA ALA A 144 -6.16 5.20 3.40
C ALA A 144 -7.61 5.14 3.92
N THR A 145 -8.33 4.11 3.53
CA THR A 145 -9.80 4.10 3.53
C THR A 145 -10.38 3.62 4.86
N ARG A 146 -9.57 2.97 5.69
CA ARG A 146 -10.13 2.21 6.82
C ARG A 146 -9.86 2.84 8.17
N PHE A 147 -8.61 2.93 8.60
CA PHE A 147 -8.30 3.36 9.97
C PHE A 147 -6.90 3.97 10.07
N GLN A 148 -6.81 5.07 10.81
CA GLN A 148 -5.56 5.59 11.35
C GLN A 148 -5.56 5.32 12.86
N LEU A 149 -4.71 4.40 13.30
CA LEU A 149 -4.47 4.19 14.73
C LEU A 149 -3.27 5.06 15.13
N ASN A 150 -3.50 6.06 15.98
CA ASN A 150 -2.46 6.91 16.54
C ASN A 150 -2.24 6.54 18.00
N GLU A 151 -1.04 6.10 18.34
CA GLU A 151 -0.70 5.72 19.70
C GLU A 151 0.67 6.26 20.10
N THR A 152 0.75 6.89 21.27
CA THR A 152 2.02 7.10 21.95
C THR A 152 2.43 5.78 22.59
N ILE A 153 3.53 5.20 22.13
CA ILE A 153 3.98 3.87 22.56
C ILE A 153 4.80 3.96 23.86
N SER A 154 5.53 5.05 24.07
CA SER A 154 6.20 5.33 25.34
C SER A 154 6.61 6.80 25.45
N SER A 155 6.36 7.38 26.62
CA SER A 155 6.87 8.69 27.08
C SER A 155 8.15 8.59 27.91
N ASP A 156 8.49 7.37 28.34
CA ASP A 156 9.54 7.14 29.34
C ASP A 156 10.89 6.86 28.68
N LEU A 157 10.97 7.04 27.35
CA LEU A 157 12.18 6.79 26.57
C LEU A 157 13.14 7.98 26.51
N GLY A 158 13.09 8.91 27.47
CA GLY A 158 13.81 10.19 27.37
C GLY A 158 13.33 11.05 26.19
N GLY A 159 12.14 10.74 25.65
CA GLY A 159 11.49 11.26 24.46
C GLY A 159 10.20 10.48 24.18
N THR A 160 9.54 10.75 23.06
CA THR A 160 8.31 10.05 22.64
C THR A 160 8.57 9.14 21.44
N LEU A 161 7.93 7.98 21.42
CA LEU A 161 7.80 7.13 20.25
C LEU A 161 6.32 7.00 19.91
N GLU A 162 5.90 7.55 18.78
CA GLU A 162 4.53 7.49 18.27
C GLU A 162 4.43 6.46 17.16
N CYS A 163 3.33 5.74 17.08
CA CYS A 163 2.99 4.89 15.93
C CYS A 163 1.70 5.37 15.27
N VAL A 164 1.74 5.42 13.95
CA VAL A 164 0.61 5.68 13.07
C VAL A 164 0.50 4.51 12.10
N THR A 165 -0.54 3.69 12.26
CA THR A 165 -0.82 2.60 11.31
C THR A 165 -1.95 2.99 10.37
N ARG A 166 -1.71 2.87 9.06
CA ARG A 166 -2.70 3.11 7.99
C ARG A 166 -2.97 1.82 7.25
N TYR A 167 -4.24 1.51 7.08
CA TYR A 167 -4.70 0.32 6.35
C TYR A 167 -5.38 0.74 5.04
N TYR A 168 -5.00 0.10 3.94
CA TYR A 168 -5.50 0.38 2.60
C TYR A 168 -6.31 -0.80 2.09
N THR A 169 -7.48 -0.51 1.51
CA THR A 169 -8.38 -1.53 0.94
C THR A 169 -8.43 -1.43 -0.58
N HIS A 170 -8.89 -2.51 -1.22
CA HIS A 170 -9.18 -2.53 -2.65
C HIS A 170 -10.35 -1.61 -3.06
N ASN A 171 -11.12 -1.07 -2.10
CA ASN A 171 -12.39 -0.37 -2.34
C ASN A 171 -12.32 1.16 -2.16
N SER A 172 -11.28 1.83 -2.67
CA SER A 172 -11.39 3.29 -2.89
C SER A 172 -12.14 3.66 -4.17
N TYR A 173 -12.43 2.73 -5.10
CA TYR A 173 -13.27 3.01 -6.27
C TYR A 173 -14.06 1.80 -6.76
N ASP A 174 -15.37 1.79 -6.50
CA ASP A 174 -16.32 1.01 -7.29
C ASP A 174 -16.36 1.65 -8.70
N ASN A 175 -15.48 1.18 -9.60
CA ASN A 175 -15.26 1.75 -10.94
C ASN A 175 -16.52 1.85 -11.82
N LYS A 176 -17.66 1.29 -11.41
CA LYS A 176 -18.93 1.46 -12.12
C LYS A 176 -19.36 2.93 -12.21
N GLU A 177 -19.25 3.69 -11.12
CA GLU A 177 -19.74 5.07 -11.10
C GLU A 177 -18.85 6.00 -11.95
N ILE A 178 -17.53 5.82 -11.91
CA ILE A 178 -16.58 6.60 -12.72
C ILE A 178 -16.64 6.20 -14.20
N ASP A 179 -16.80 4.92 -14.51
CA ASP A 179 -16.95 4.49 -15.90
C ASP A 179 -18.30 4.94 -16.48
N GLU A 180 -19.37 4.96 -15.69
CA GLU A 180 -20.65 5.54 -16.08
C GLU A 180 -20.56 7.06 -16.28
N GLN A 181 -19.88 7.78 -15.38
CA GLN A 181 -19.63 9.22 -15.50
C GLN A 181 -18.82 9.54 -16.76
N LYS A 182 -17.73 8.80 -17.02
CA LYS A 182 -16.88 8.98 -18.22
C LYS A 182 -17.63 8.61 -19.50
N LYS A 183 -18.47 7.56 -19.48
CA LYS A 183 -19.35 7.24 -20.62
C LYS A 183 -20.36 8.36 -20.88
N LYS A 184 -20.94 8.93 -19.83
CA LYS A 184 -21.89 10.05 -19.93
C LYS A 184 -21.22 11.30 -20.48
N GLU A 185 -20.03 11.66 -19.99
CA GLU A 185 -19.26 12.82 -20.49
C GLU A 185 -18.82 12.64 -21.95
N ALA A 186 -18.38 11.43 -22.34
CA ALA A 186 -18.04 11.11 -23.72
C ALA A 186 -19.26 11.23 -24.64
N GLN A 187 -20.43 10.75 -24.19
CA GLN A 187 -21.68 10.84 -24.94
C GLN A 187 -22.15 12.30 -25.08
N ASP A 188 -22.07 13.10 -24.02
CA ASP A 188 -22.43 14.52 -24.06
C ASP A 188 -21.52 15.32 -24.99
N LYS A 189 -20.22 15.01 -25.00
CA LYS A 189 -19.26 15.62 -25.93
C LYS A 189 -19.59 15.27 -27.38
N LEU A 190 -19.87 14.00 -27.66
CA LEU A 190 -20.28 13.55 -28.99
C LEU A 190 -21.57 14.23 -29.47
N ASN A 191 -22.54 14.42 -28.56
CA ASN A 191 -23.79 15.10 -28.88
C ASN A 191 -23.56 16.58 -29.20
N LYS A 192 -22.72 17.29 -28.43
CA LYS A 192 -22.35 18.69 -28.70
C LYS A 192 -21.64 18.85 -30.04
N ASP A 193 -20.73 17.93 -30.39
CA ASP A 193 -20.00 17.99 -31.66
C ASP A 193 -20.94 17.79 -32.85
N LYS A 194 -21.92 16.87 -32.74
CA LYS A 194 -22.97 16.67 -33.75
C LYS A 194 -23.85 17.91 -33.94
N GLU A 195 -24.24 18.58 -32.86
CA GLU A 195 -25.01 19.82 -32.94
C GLU A 195 -24.22 20.97 -33.58
N MET A 196 -22.95 21.14 -33.22
CA MET A 196 -22.09 22.15 -33.82
C MET A 196 -21.89 21.92 -35.33
N LYS A 197 -21.70 20.66 -35.74
CA LYS A 197 -21.59 20.32 -37.16
C LYS A 197 -22.87 20.66 -37.91
N LYS A 198 -24.03 20.27 -37.37
CA LYS A 198 -25.34 20.58 -37.98
C LYS A 198 -25.58 22.08 -38.13
N ARG A 199 -25.20 22.88 -37.13
CA ARG A 199 -25.29 24.36 -37.19
C ARG A 199 -24.34 24.97 -38.22
N THR A 200 -23.19 24.34 -38.45
CA THR A 200 -22.19 24.81 -39.41
C THR A 200 -22.66 24.51 -40.83
N ASP A 201 -23.13 23.29 -41.08
CA ASP A 201 -23.68 22.86 -42.36
C ASP A 201 -24.90 23.72 -42.76
N GLN A 202 -25.80 24.01 -41.81
CA GLN A 202 -26.97 24.86 -42.06
C GLN A 202 -26.60 26.34 -42.31
N LYS A 203 -25.49 26.83 -41.73
CA LYS A 203 -24.98 28.19 -42.03
C LYS A 203 -24.34 28.25 -43.42
N GLU A 204 -23.67 27.20 -43.86
CA GLU A 204 -23.11 27.12 -45.22
C GLU A 204 -24.20 27.01 -46.29
N GLU A 205 -25.24 26.22 -46.03
CA GLU A 205 -26.39 26.07 -46.92
C GLU A 205 -27.15 27.40 -47.08
N ASN A 206 -27.39 28.12 -45.97
CA ASN A 206 -27.99 29.45 -46.01
C ASN A 206 -27.11 30.52 -46.68
N LYS A 207 -25.78 30.38 -46.63
CA LYS A 207 -24.85 31.26 -47.37
C LYS A 207 -24.88 30.98 -48.88
N LYS A 208 -25.06 29.72 -49.29
CA LYS A 208 -25.19 29.35 -50.71
C LYS A 208 -26.50 29.89 -51.30
N ASN A 209 -27.62 29.80 -50.57
CA ASN A 209 -28.92 30.28 -51.06
C ASN A 209 -29.02 31.81 -51.17
N LYS A 210 -28.18 32.59 -50.47
CA LYS A 210 -28.11 34.06 -50.59
C LYS A 210 -27.22 34.58 -51.72
N ARG A 211 -26.56 33.70 -52.47
CA ARG A 211 -25.67 34.05 -53.61
C ARG A 211 -26.31 33.77 -54.98
N THR A 212 -27.59 33.43 -55.00
CA THR A 212 -28.47 33.32 -56.18
C THR A 212 -29.43 34.50 -56.17
#